data_AF-A0A2A8V8V6-F1
#
_entry.id   AF-A0A2A8V8V6-F1
#
_cell.length_a   1.000
_cell.length_b   1.000
_cell.length_c   1.000
_cell.angle_alpha   90.00
_cell.angle_beta   90.00
_cell.angle_gamma   90.00
#
_symmetry.space_group_name_H-M   'P 1'
#
loop_
_entity.id
_entity.type
_entity.pdbx_description
1 polymer ?
#
loop_
_entity_poly.entity_id
_entity_poly.type
_entity_poly.pdbx_seq_one_letter_code
_entity_poly.pdbx_strand_id
1 'polypeptide(L)'
;MLTLIVLAGCGLETQTLSEFYPKDLDDVTKITLVDGSTGNKKYTTNQVVIKKFLNQIKAITFIPDDNQEERTGWRYSITLYQQNERTFQFTLTEIEEHYYHSKPDIFPIVDEFYENGELTEE
;
A
#
# COMPACT_ATOMS: atom_id res chain seq x y z
N MET A 1 27.55 27.37 -16.55
CA MET A 1 26.22 26.79 -16.78
C MET A 1 25.53 26.73 -15.43
N LEU A 2 24.58 27.63 -15.20
CA LEU A 2 23.81 27.72 -13.96
C LEU A 2 22.79 26.58 -13.98
N THR A 3 23.04 25.49 -13.27
CA THR A 3 22.05 24.42 -13.12
C THR A 3 21.00 24.92 -12.14
N LEU A 4 19.83 25.28 -12.67
CA LEU A 4 18.60 25.48 -11.92
C LEU A 4 18.30 24.18 -11.15
N ILE A 5 18.48 24.19 -9.84
CA ILE A 5 17.86 23.21 -8.95
C ILE A 5 16.40 23.63 -8.87
N VAL A 6 15.50 22.84 -9.46
CA VAL A 6 14.07 23.04 -9.29
C VAL A 6 13.73 22.65 -7.86
N LEU A 7 13.53 23.67 -7.02
CA LEU A 7 12.87 23.54 -5.73
C LEU A 7 11.41 23.16 -5.98
N ALA A 8 11.03 21.90 -5.78
CA ALA A 8 9.65 21.58 -5.47
C ALA A 8 9.40 22.01 -4.00
N GLY A 9 8.41 22.87 -3.80
CA GLY A 9 8.07 23.47 -2.51
C GLY A 9 7.51 22.45 -1.51
N CYS A 10 7.74 22.76 -0.23
CA CYS A 10 7.48 21.98 0.97
C CYS A 10 6.03 21.48 1.17
N GLY A 11 5.87 20.17 1.35
CA GLY A 11 4.66 19.53 1.87
C GLY A 11 4.53 18.09 1.38
N LEU A 12 3.94 17.20 2.18
CA LEU A 12 3.48 15.90 1.69
C LEU A 12 2.25 16.12 0.80
N GLU A 13 2.15 15.37 -0.29
CA GLU A 13 1.05 15.50 -1.25
C GLU A 13 0.01 14.40 -1.07
N THR A 14 -1.25 14.75 -1.37
CA THR A 14 -2.33 13.78 -1.49
C THR A 14 -2.16 13.00 -2.78
N GLN A 15 -2.06 11.67 -2.69
CA GLN A 15 -1.80 10.79 -3.82
C GLN A 15 -2.65 9.52 -3.73
N THR A 16 -3.01 8.95 -4.86
CA THR A 16 -3.65 7.63 -4.97
C THR A 16 -2.62 6.52 -4.81
N LEU A 17 -3.07 5.30 -4.47
CA LEU A 17 -2.18 4.14 -4.45
C LEU A 17 -1.45 3.94 -5.78
N SER A 18 -2.14 4.16 -6.91
CA SER A 18 -1.52 4.07 -8.24
C SER A 18 -0.46 5.13 -8.51
N GLU A 19 -0.53 6.29 -7.87
CA GLU A 19 0.49 7.34 -7.99
C GLU A 19 1.72 7.03 -7.14
N PHE A 20 1.53 6.43 -5.94
CA PHE A 20 2.64 5.92 -5.13
C PHE A 20 3.37 4.73 -5.76
N TYR A 21 2.67 3.91 -6.54
CA TYR A 21 3.27 2.72 -7.12
C TYR A 21 4.04 3.08 -8.40
N PRO A 22 5.39 2.98 -8.43
CA PRO A 22 6.20 3.51 -9.53
C PRO A 22 6.17 2.65 -10.81
N LYS A 23 5.46 1.53 -10.80
CA LYS A 23 5.39 0.55 -11.88
C LYS A 23 3.93 0.34 -12.31
N ASP A 24 3.70 -0.59 -13.22
CA ASP A 24 2.34 -1.00 -13.57
C ASP A 24 1.78 -1.98 -12.53
N LEU A 25 0.64 -1.64 -11.92
CA LEU A 25 -0.06 -2.51 -10.98
C LEU A 25 -0.56 -3.81 -11.65
N ASP A 26 -0.75 -3.80 -12.98
CA ASP A 26 -1.16 -4.99 -13.73
C ASP A 26 -0.06 -6.07 -13.81
N ASP A 27 1.20 -5.70 -13.54
CA ASP A 27 2.35 -6.61 -13.52
C ASP A 27 2.59 -7.29 -12.16
N VAL A 28 1.76 -6.99 -11.14
CA VAL A 28 1.91 -7.57 -9.79
C VAL A 28 1.64 -9.08 -9.83
N THR A 29 2.65 -9.87 -9.46
CA THR A 29 2.60 -11.34 -9.51
C THR A 29 2.30 -11.99 -8.15
N LYS A 30 2.53 -11.28 -7.04
CA LYS A 30 2.26 -11.76 -5.68
C LYS A 30 1.87 -10.58 -4.78
N ILE A 31 0.94 -10.85 -3.87
CA ILE A 31 0.63 -9.96 -2.74
C ILE A 31 0.85 -10.76 -1.46
N THR A 32 1.51 -10.14 -0.48
CA THR A 32 1.61 -10.64 0.89
C THR A 32 0.96 -9.65 1.84
N LEU A 33 0.17 -10.15 2.77
CA LEU A 33 -0.38 -9.40 3.89
C LEU A 33 0.15 -9.96 5.20
N VAL A 34 0.52 -9.07 6.11
CA VAL A 34 0.83 -9.40 7.50
C VAL A 34 -0.21 -8.71 8.38
N ASP A 35 -0.82 -9.45 9.31
CA ASP A 35 -1.64 -8.89 10.39
C ASP A 35 -0.71 -8.41 11.51
N GLY A 36 -0.76 -7.12 11.84
CA GLY A 36 0.16 -6.51 12.81
C GLY A 36 -0.17 -6.82 14.27
N SER A 37 -1.35 -7.38 14.55
CA SER A 37 -1.78 -7.82 15.88
C SER A 37 -1.29 -9.23 16.22
N THR A 38 -1.18 -10.10 15.23
CA THR A 38 -0.82 -11.53 15.41
C THR A 38 0.54 -11.90 14.81
N GLY A 39 1.02 -11.11 13.84
CA GLY A 39 2.17 -11.46 13.01
C GLY A 39 1.85 -12.47 11.91
N ASN A 40 0.60 -12.95 11.81
CA ASN A 40 0.19 -13.96 10.84
C ASN A 40 0.33 -13.41 9.42
N LYS A 41 0.99 -14.17 8.57
CA LYS A 41 1.24 -13.82 7.18
C LYS A 41 0.38 -14.67 6.25
N LYS A 42 -0.27 -14.02 5.31
CA LYS A 42 -1.00 -14.66 4.21
C LYS A 42 -0.49 -14.10 2.88
N TYR A 43 -0.59 -14.88 1.81
CA TYR A 43 -0.21 -14.42 0.47
C TYR A 43 -1.10 -15.02 -0.61
N THR A 44 -1.08 -14.40 -1.79
CA THR A 44 -1.66 -14.99 -2.99
C THR A 44 -0.81 -14.70 -4.21
N THR A 45 -0.80 -15.66 -5.13
CA THR A 45 -0.23 -15.53 -6.48
C THR A 45 -1.31 -15.68 -7.55
N ASN A 46 -2.58 -15.87 -7.15
CA ASN A 46 -3.71 -15.99 -8.06
C ASN A 46 -3.96 -14.63 -8.72
N GLN A 47 -3.68 -14.55 -10.02
CA GLN A 47 -3.76 -13.33 -10.80
C GLN A 47 -5.17 -12.71 -10.85
N VAL A 48 -6.22 -13.54 -10.81
CA VAL A 48 -7.61 -13.03 -10.80
C VAL A 48 -7.89 -12.32 -9.47
N VAL A 49 -7.46 -12.92 -8.38
CA VAL A 49 -7.62 -12.40 -7.01
C VAL A 49 -6.81 -11.13 -6.82
N ILE A 50 -5.55 -11.12 -7.26
CA ILE A 50 -4.66 -9.95 -7.24
C ILE A 50 -5.29 -8.78 -8.01
N LYS A 51 -5.70 -9.01 -9.26
CA LYS A 51 -6.32 -7.96 -10.09
C LYS A 51 -7.62 -7.44 -9.48
N LYS A 52 -8.45 -8.31 -8.92
CA LYS A 52 -9.68 -7.89 -8.23
C LYS A 52 -9.36 -6.96 -7.06
N PHE A 53 -8.44 -7.36 -6.18
CA PHE A 53 -8.05 -6.58 -5.02
C PHE A 53 -7.42 -5.23 -5.40
N LEU A 54 -6.42 -5.23 -6.29
CA LEU A 54 -5.76 -4.00 -6.73
C LEU A 54 -6.72 -3.04 -7.42
N ASN A 55 -7.69 -3.53 -8.18
CA ASN A 55 -8.71 -2.67 -8.78
C ASN A 55 -9.61 -1.97 -7.75
N GLN A 56 -9.81 -2.56 -6.56
CA GLN A 56 -10.59 -1.94 -5.49
C GLN A 56 -9.81 -0.82 -4.79
N ILE A 57 -8.47 -0.95 -4.69
CA ILE A 57 -7.65 -0.02 -3.90
C ILE A 57 -6.82 0.97 -4.72
N LYS A 58 -6.63 0.75 -6.03
CA LYS A 58 -5.74 1.60 -6.86
C LYS A 58 -6.10 3.07 -6.85
N ALA A 59 -7.40 3.39 -6.80
CA ALA A 59 -7.92 4.75 -6.83
C ALA A 59 -8.15 5.34 -5.43
N ILE A 60 -7.84 4.60 -4.36
CA ILE A 60 -7.94 5.12 -2.99
C ILE A 60 -6.91 6.22 -2.83
N THR A 61 -7.38 7.37 -2.36
CA THR A 61 -6.56 8.55 -2.09
C THR A 61 -6.01 8.47 -0.67
N PHE A 62 -4.72 8.70 -0.50
CA PHE A 62 -4.06 8.88 0.78
C PHE A 62 -3.78 10.36 0.97
N ILE A 63 -4.32 10.91 2.05
CA ILE A 63 -4.22 12.30 2.43
C ILE A 63 -3.25 12.36 3.62
N PRO A 64 -2.15 13.13 3.51
CA PRO A 64 -1.18 13.25 4.61
C PRO A 64 -1.87 13.71 5.88
N ASP A 65 -1.53 13.09 7.00
CA ASP A 65 -2.03 13.54 8.30
C ASP A 65 -1.33 14.83 8.73
N ASP A 66 -2.08 15.75 9.35
CA ASP A 66 -1.51 16.97 9.94
C ASP A 66 -0.46 16.64 11.02
N ASN A 67 -0.67 15.54 11.76
CA ASN A 67 0.27 15.05 12.76
C ASN A 67 1.16 13.93 12.18
N GLN A 68 2.44 14.23 11.98
CA GLN A 68 3.47 13.29 11.51
C GLN A 68 4.39 12.78 12.65
N GLU A 69 4.00 12.94 13.92
CA GLU A 69 4.71 12.33 15.03
C GLU A 69 4.75 10.80 14.89
N GLU A 70 5.86 10.20 15.33
CA GLU A 70 6.08 8.76 15.27
C GLU A 70 4.93 7.99 15.95
N ARG A 71 4.45 6.94 15.28
CA ARG A 71 3.37 6.06 15.74
C ARG A 71 3.89 4.64 15.88
N THR A 72 3.37 3.93 16.86
CA THR A 72 3.67 2.51 17.05
C THR A 72 2.47 1.66 16.69
N GLY A 73 2.75 0.50 16.09
CA GLY A 73 1.74 -0.45 15.67
C GLY A 73 1.07 -0.08 14.34
N TRP A 74 0.55 -1.11 13.69
CA TRP A 74 -0.18 -1.03 12.42
C TRP A 74 -1.09 -2.25 12.31
N ARG A 75 -2.20 -2.13 11.58
CA ARG A 75 -3.19 -3.22 11.48
C ARG A 75 -2.81 -4.25 10.42
N TYR A 76 -2.51 -3.78 9.21
CA TYR A 76 -2.04 -4.62 8.12
C TYR A 76 -0.82 -3.98 7.42
N SER A 77 0.15 -4.82 7.06
CA SER A 77 1.21 -4.47 6.12
C SER A 77 1.00 -5.24 4.82
N ILE A 78 1.02 -4.52 3.69
CA ILE A 78 0.79 -5.06 2.36
C ILE A 78 2.10 -4.95 1.58
N THR A 79 2.54 -6.06 0.98
CA THR A 79 3.71 -6.10 0.11
C THR A 79 3.33 -6.57 -1.29
N LEU A 80 3.68 -5.79 -2.31
CA LEU A 80 3.47 -6.10 -3.72
C LEU A 80 4.77 -6.57 -4.36
N TYR A 81 4.68 -7.63 -5.16
CA TYR A 81 5.82 -8.20 -5.87
C TYR A 81 5.57 -8.27 -7.37
N GLN A 82 6.63 -8.08 -8.15
CA GLN A 82 6.64 -8.39 -9.58
C GLN A 82 7.81 -9.33 -9.85
N GLN A 83 7.59 -10.44 -10.55
CA GLN A 83 8.65 -11.41 -10.87
C GLN A 83 9.46 -11.86 -9.64
N ASN A 84 8.79 -12.02 -8.50
CA ASN A 84 9.35 -12.35 -7.18
C ASN A 84 10.22 -11.26 -6.51
N GLU A 85 10.32 -10.07 -7.08
CA GLU A 85 10.99 -8.92 -6.47
C GLU A 85 9.99 -8.08 -5.68
N ARG A 86 10.37 -7.65 -4.47
CA ARG A 86 9.57 -6.69 -3.69
C ARG A 86 9.59 -5.34 -4.42
N THR A 87 8.43 -4.88 -4.85
CA THR A 87 8.30 -3.61 -5.59
C THR A 87 7.74 -2.48 -4.77
N PHE A 88 6.87 -2.79 -3.80
CA PHE A 88 6.25 -1.79 -2.95
C PHE A 88 5.76 -2.42 -1.65
N GLN A 89 5.87 -1.68 -0.56
CA GLN A 89 5.37 -2.10 0.75
C GLN A 89 4.83 -0.88 1.47
N PHE A 90 3.66 -1.05 2.09
CA PHE A 90 2.99 -0.01 2.86
C PHE A 90 2.15 -0.61 3.98
N THR A 91 1.75 0.22 4.94
CA THR A 91 0.68 -0.11 5.89
C THR A 91 -0.55 0.71 5.56
N LEU A 92 -1.68 0.44 6.22
CA LEU A 92 -2.92 1.18 5.96
C LEU A 92 -2.82 2.68 6.26
N THR A 93 -1.86 3.07 7.09
CA THR A 93 -1.69 4.43 7.58
C THR A 93 -0.31 5.01 7.30
N GLU A 94 0.59 4.25 6.67
CA GLU A 94 1.97 4.65 6.46
C GLU A 94 2.48 4.21 5.09
N ILE A 95 2.98 5.19 4.32
CA ILE A 95 3.60 5.01 3.01
C ILE A 95 4.89 5.84 3.01
N GLU A 96 6.01 5.25 2.63
CA GLU A 96 7.32 5.94 2.57
C GLU A 96 7.66 6.72 3.85
N GLU A 97 7.47 6.10 5.03
CA GLU A 97 7.76 6.67 6.36
C GLU A 97 6.89 7.88 6.74
N HIS A 98 5.82 8.14 6.00
CA HIS A 98 4.88 9.23 6.26
C HIS A 98 3.47 8.70 6.55
N TYR A 99 2.75 9.40 7.44
CA TYR A 99 1.43 8.99 7.88
C TYR A 99 0.31 9.61 7.06
N TYR A 100 -0.68 8.78 6.72
CA TYR A 100 -1.82 9.16 5.91
C TYR A 100 -3.11 8.56 6.48
N HIS A 101 -4.23 9.20 6.19
CA HIS A 101 -5.55 8.57 6.18
C HIS A 101 -6.04 8.41 4.75
N SER A 102 -6.91 7.42 4.53
CA SER A 102 -7.40 7.07 3.19
C SER A 102 -8.83 7.54 2.96
N LYS A 103 -9.14 7.87 1.70
CA LYS A 103 -10.49 8.21 1.22
C LYS A 103 -10.78 7.53 -0.12
N PRO A 104 -11.77 6.62 -0.20
CA PRO A 104 -12.50 6.03 0.92
C PRO A 104 -11.57 5.27 1.88
N ASP A 105 -12.05 4.96 3.08
CA ASP A 105 -11.28 4.18 4.06
C ASP A 105 -10.89 2.82 3.46
N ILE A 106 -9.59 2.54 3.44
CA ILE A 106 -9.00 1.32 2.91
C ILE A 106 -9.20 0.11 3.84
N PHE A 107 -9.38 0.34 5.14
CA PHE A 107 -9.40 -0.74 6.13
C PHE A 107 -10.43 -1.84 5.82
N PRO A 108 -11.71 -1.54 5.56
CA PRO A 108 -12.70 -2.58 5.30
C PRO A 108 -12.39 -3.43 4.06
N ILE A 109 -11.73 -2.85 3.06
CA ILE A 109 -11.36 -3.57 1.83
C ILE A 109 -10.22 -4.55 2.11
N VAL A 110 -9.24 -4.13 2.91
CA VAL A 110 -8.08 -4.97 3.25
C VAL A 110 -8.44 -6.04 4.27
N ASP A 111 -9.26 -5.71 5.27
CA ASP A 111 -9.74 -6.66 6.28
C ASP A 111 -10.56 -7.78 5.62
N GLU A 112 -11.50 -7.43 4.73
CA GLU A 112 -12.27 -8.39 3.92
C GLU A 112 -11.35 -9.26 3.04
N PHE A 113 -10.32 -8.66 2.42
CA PHE A 113 -9.35 -9.40 1.62
C PHE A 113 -8.53 -10.38 2.46
N TYR A 114 -8.16 -10.01 3.68
CA TYR A 114 -7.38 -10.86 4.58
C TYR A 114 -8.19 -12.02 5.16
N GLU A 115 -9.44 -11.76 5.55
CA GLU A 115 -10.31 -12.74 6.20
C GLU A 115 -10.95 -13.70 5.19
N ASN A 116 -11.45 -13.15 4.07
CA ASN A 116 -12.30 -13.88 3.12
C ASN A 116 -11.67 -14.04 1.73
N GLY A 117 -10.48 -13.47 1.50
CA GLY A 117 -9.76 -13.63 0.24
C GLY A 117 -9.20 -15.05 0.05
N GLU A 118 -9.01 -15.43 -1.22
CA GLU A 118 -8.27 -16.64 -1.60
C GLU A 118 -6.76 -16.45 -1.36
N LEU A 119 -6.38 -16.47 -0.07
CA LEU A 119 -5.02 -16.36 0.41
C LEU A 119 -4.56 -17.68 1.05
N THR A 120 -3.27 -17.96 0.94
CA THR A 120 -2.59 -19.08 1.58
C THR A 120 -1.79 -18.56 2.77
N GLU A 121 -1.80 -19.28 3.89
CA GLU A 121 -0.89 -19.00 5.02
C GLU A 121 0.57 -19.27 4.60
N GLU A 122 1.50 -18.42 5.08
CA GLU A 122 2.95 -18.60 4.86
C GLU A 122 3.63 -19.29 6.05
#